data_AF-A0A085GM09-F1
#
_entry.id   AF-A0A085GM09-F1
#
_cell.length_a   1.000
_cell.length_b   1.000
_cell.length_c   1.000
_cell.angle_alpha   90.00
_cell.angle_beta   90.00
_cell.angle_gamma   90.00
#
_symmetry.space_group_name_H-M   'P 1'
#
loop_
_entity.id
_entity.type
_entity.pdbx_description
1 polymer ?
#
loop_
_entity_poly.entity_id
_entity_poly.type
_entity_poly.pdbx_seq_one_letter_code
_entity_poly.pdbx_strand_id
1 'polypeptide(L)'
;MNKNRVRVLILLPFLTLLGCTAPKSEIKGKVASANEQSCINEFKALKNIDPASYVIYQQQFSKVNQAYEVYRTNSLNVNKDSKEILGMQLNNKLKLICARVKDASFKNMEKRSQEINSL
;
A
#
# COMPACT_ATOMS: atom_id res chain seq x y z
N MET A 1 42.99 52.74 29.51
CA MET A 1 42.49 52.47 28.15
C MET A 1 43.17 51.19 27.67
N ASN A 2 42.55 50.11 27.22
CA ASN A 2 41.16 49.74 26.90
C ASN A 2 41.09 48.20 27.08
N LYS A 3 40.05 47.70 27.74
CA LYS A 3 39.91 46.30 28.18
C LYS A 3 38.97 45.60 27.20
N ASN A 4 39.51 44.93 26.17
CA ASN A 4 38.71 44.20 25.19
C ASN A 4 38.12 42.92 25.82
N ARG A 5 36.83 42.99 26.17
CA ARG A 5 36.02 41.83 26.57
C ARG A 5 35.41 41.20 25.32
N VAL A 6 35.96 40.07 24.89
CA VAL A 6 35.33 39.19 23.89
C VAL A 6 34.12 38.52 24.55
N ARG A 7 32.91 38.92 24.15
CA ARG A 7 31.66 38.24 24.54
C ARG A 7 31.44 37.06 23.60
N VAL A 8 31.81 35.86 24.05
CA VAL A 8 31.41 34.60 23.41
C VAL A 8 29.95 34.35 23.77
N LEU A 9 29.05 34.61 22.82
CA LEU A 9 27.62 34.35 22.95
C LEU A 9 27.38 32.87 22.62
N ILE A 10 27.40 32.01 23.63
CA ILE A 10 27.06 30.59 23.50
C ILE A 10 25.54 30.49 23.37
N LEU A 11 25.05 30.32 22.13
CA LEU A 11 23.65 29.97 21.87
C LEU A 11 23.48 28.45 22.02
N LEU A 12 22.95 28.04 23.18
CA LEU A 12 22.42 26.70 23.45
C LEU A 12 21.18 26.44 22.58
N PRO A 13 21.14 25.38 21.75
CA PRO A 13 19.90 24.95 21.14
C PRO A 13 19.06 24.21 22.19
N PHE A 14 17.95 24.84 22.61
CA PHE A 14 16.89 24.17 23.34
C PHE A 14 16.28 23.07 22.45
N LEU A 15 16.57 21.80 22.74
CA LEU A 15 15.77 20.68 22.27
C LEU A 15 14.40 20.74 22.97
N THR A 16 13.41 21.34 22.33
CA THR A 16 12.01 21.15 22.72
C THR A 16 11.56 19.80 22.17
N LEU A 17 11.39 18.82 23.07
CA LEU A 17 10.64 17.60 22.81
C LEU A 17 9.18 17.98 22.49
N LEU A 18 8.84 18.10 21.20
CA LEU A 18 7.44 18.02 20.78
C LEU A 18 6.96 16.59 21.04
N GLY A 19 6.23 16.41 22.13
CA GLY A 19 5.44 15.21 22.36
C GLY A 19 4.44 15.03 21.21
N CYS A 20 4.53 13.91 20.50
CA CYS A 20 3.50 13.49 19.56
C CYS A 20 2.25 13.10 20.35
N THR A 21 1.25 13.98 20.39
CA THR A 21 -0.11 13.58 20.75
C THR A 21 -0.72 12.85 19.55
N ALA A 22 -0.90 11.54 19.65
CA ALA A 22 -1.63 10.78 18.66
C ALA A 22 -3.11 11.26 18.66
N PRO A 23 -3.66 11.72 17.52
CA PRO A 23 -5.08 12.01 17.45
C PRO A 23 -5.87 10.69 17.49
N LYS A 24 -6.88 10.64 18.37
CA LYS A 24 -7.93 9.61 18.35
C LYS A 24 -8.58 9.65 16.96
N SER A 25 -8.36 8.61 16.17
CA SER A 25 -9.00 8.44 14.88
C SER A 25 -10.45 8.02 15.09
N GLU A 26 -11.37 8.96 14.87
CA GLU A 26 -12.75 8.64 14.54
C GLU A 26 -12.77 7.76 13.28
N ILE A 27 -13.48 6.63 13.37
CA ILE A 27 -13.70 5.73 12.24
C ILE A 27 -14.56 6.48 11.21
N LYS A 28 -13.93 7.00 10.16
CA LYS A 28 -14.58 7.38 8.91
C LYS A 28 -13.83 6.80 7.71
N GLY A 29 -14.51 5.87 7.04
CA GLY A 29 -14.14 5.35 5.73
C GLY A 29 -13.02 4.31 5.77
N LYS A 30 -13.16 3.21 5.03
CA LYS A 30 -12.05 2.29 4.75
C LYS A 30 -10.92 3.07 4.06
N VAL A 31 -9.98 3.57 4.85
CA VAL A 31 -8.62 3.85 4.38
C VAL A 31 -8.10 2.50 3.91
N ALA A 32 -7.84 2.36 2.61
CA ALA A 32 -7.15 1.19 2.10
C ALA A 32 -5.93 0.94 2.99
N SER A 33 -5.80 -0.27 3.52
CA SER A 33 -4.65 -0.61 4.36
C SER A 33 -3.37 -0.29 3.58
N ALA A 34 -2.28 0.08 4.26
CA ALA A 34 -1.01 0.40 3.60
C ALA A 34 -0.58 -0.68 2.59
N ASN A 35 -0.96 -1.94 2.85
CA ASN A 35 -0.76 -3.09 1.96
C ASN A 35 -1.61 -3.05 0.67
N GLU A 36 -2.86 -2.59 0.73
CA GLU A 36 -3.72 -2.42 -0.45
C GLU A 36 -3.20 -1.30 -1.34
N GLN A 37 -2.72 -0.20 -0.76
CA GLN A 37 -2.14 0.88 -1.56
C GLN A 37 -0.82 0.46 -2.22
N SER A 38 0.02 -0.32 -1.53
CA SER A 38 1.24 -0.93 -2.10
C SER A 38 0.89 -1.80 -3.30
N CYS A 39 -0.09 -2.68 -3.15
CA CYS A 39 -0.56 -3.57 -4.21
C CYS A 39 -1.01 -2.81 -5.47
N ILE A 40 -1.78 -1.72 -5.31
CA ILE A 40 -2.22 -0.91 -6.46
C ILE A 40 -1.04 -0.20 -7.12
N ASN A 41 -0.07 0.28 -6.35
CA ASN A 41 1.10 0.95 -6.89
C ASN A 41 2.00 -0.04 -7.66
N GLU A 42 2.25 -1.22 -7.10
CA GLU A 42 2.98 -2.31 -7.75
C GLU A 42 2.27 -2.76 -9.03
N PHE A 43 0.94 -2.92 -9.00
CA PHE A 43 0.15 -3.23 -10.19
C PHE A 43 0.29 -2.16 -11.28
N LYS A 44 0.23 -0.88 -10.92
CA LYS A 44 0.43 0.22 -11.88
C LYS A 44 1.83 0.20 -12.47
N ALA A 45 2.85 -0.13 -11.67
CA ALA A 45 4.23 -0.21 -12.14
C ALA A 45 4.40 -1.28 -13.23
N LEU A 46 3.70 -2.42 -13.11
CA LEU A 46 3.71 -3.49 -14.12
C LEU A 46 3.38 -2.98 -15.53
N LYS A 47 2.57 -1.93 -15.69
CA LYS A 47 2.28 -1.35 -17.01
C LYS A 47 3.55 -1.01 -17.80
N ASN A 48 4.59 -0.56 -17.10
CA ASN A 48 5.85 -0.14 -17.73
C ASN A 48 6.95 -1.18 -17.58
N ILE A 49 6.92 -2.02 -16.53
CA ILE A 49 8.00 -2.97 -16.27
C ILE A 49 7.71 -4.39 -16.77
N ASP A 50 6.45 -4.77 -16.89
CA ASP A 50 5.97 -6.07 -17.37
C ASP A 50 4.52 -5.98 -17.90
N PRO A 51 4.34 -5.51 -19.15
CA PRO A 51 3.02 -5.30 -19.73
C PRO A 51 2.19 -6.58 -19.85
N ALA A 52 2.83 -7.74 -20.01
CA ALA A 52 2.14 -9.02 -20.10
C ALA A 52 1.48 -9.38 -18.77
N SER A 53 2.24 -9.31 -17.67
CA SER A 53 1.70 -9.49 -16.32
C SER A 53 0.63 -8.45 -15.98
N TYR A 54 0.81 -7.19 -16.42
CA TYR A 54 -0.19 -6.14 -16.23
C TYR A 54 -1.57 -6.52 -16.78
N VAL A 55 -1.63 -7.01 -18.03
CA VAL A 55 -2.90 -7.41 -18.67
C VAL A 55 -3.55 -8.57 -17.90
N ILE A 56 -2.76 -9.56 -17.48
CA ILE A 56 -3.26 -10.71 -16.70
C ILE A 56 -3.87 -10.24 -15.37
N TYR A 57 -3.16 -9.40 -14.62
CA TYR A 57 -3.65 -8.93 -13.33
C TYR A 57 -4.82 -7.95 -13.47
N GLN A 58 -4.85 -7.14 -14.52
CA GLN A 58 -6.00 -6.28 -14.83
C GLN A 58 -7.30 -7.11 -14.97
N GLN A 59 -7.23 -8.23 -15.70
CA GLN A 59 -8.36 -9.14 -15.83
C GLN A 59 -8.74 -9.79 -14.49
N GLN A 60 -7.76 -10.16 -13.66
CA GLN A 60 -8.03 -10.74 -12.33
C GLN A 60 -8.69 -9.73 -11.39
N PHE A 61 -8.22 -8.48 -11.36
CA PHE A 61 -8.85 -7.40 -10.60
C PHE A 61 -10.27 -7.12 -11.09
N SER A 62 -10.48 -7.09 -12.41
CA SER A 62 -11.82 -6.91 -13.00
C SER A 62 -12.80 -8.00 -12.54
N LYS A 63 -12.39 -9.27 -12.59
CA LYS A 63 -13.23 -10.39 -12.12
C LYS A 63 -13.55 -10.31 -10.63
N VAL A 64 -12.58 -9.95 -9.79
CA VAL A 64 -12.82 -9.78 -8.35
C VAL A 64 -13.74 -8.59 -8.07
N ASN A 65 -13.56 -7.47 -8.77
CA ASN A 65 -14.46 -6.34 -8.65
C ASN A 65 -15.90 -6.71 -9.05
N GLN A 66 -16.08 -7.42 -10.16
CA GLN A 66 -17.40 -7.91 -10.58
C GLN A 66 -18.02 -8.82 -9.51
N ALA A 67 -17.24 -9.70 -8.89
CA ALA A 67 -17.72 -10.55 -7.81
C ALA A 67 -18.12 -9.76 -6.56
N TYR A 68 -17.41 -8.67 -6.23
CA TYR A 68 -17.81 -7.73 -5.19
C TYR A 68 -19.10 -6.98 -5.52
N GLU A 69 -19.33 -6.61 -6.78
CA GLU A 69 -20.59 -6.01 -7.23
C GLU A 69 -21.77 -6.98 -7.03
N VAL A 70 -21.61 -8.24 -7.45
CA VAL A 70 -22.62 -9.30 -7.24
C VAL A 70 -22.86 -9.52 -5.74
N TYR A 71 -21.80 -9.60 -4.94
CA TYR A 71 -21.91 -9.73 -3.49
C TYR A 71 -22.70 -8.57 -2.87
N ARG A 72 -22.43 -7.32 -3.26
CA ARG A 72 -23.10 -6.14 -2.71
C ARG A 72 -24.57 -6.07 -3.10
N THR A 73 -24.87 -6.30 -4.39
CA THR A 73 -26.24 -6.26 -4.94
C THR A 73 -27.14 -7.34 -4.35
N ASN A 74 -26.59 -8.51 -4.02
CA ASN A 74 -27.35 -9.62 -3.43
C ASN A 74 -27.28 -9.67 -1.90
N SER A 75 -26.60 -8.70 -1.26
CA SER A 75 -26.26 -8.76 0.16
C SER A 75 -27.45 -8.72 1.14
N LEU A 76 -28.66 -8.42 0.65
CA LEU A 76 -29.92 -8.45 1.39
C LEU A 76 -30.69 -9.77 1.22
N ASN A 77 -30.38 -10.53 0.16
CA ASN A 77 -31.06 -11.78 -0.21
C ASN A 77 -30.31 -13.03 0.28
N VAL A 78 -29.15 -12.83 0.92
CA VAL A 78 -28.25 -13.89 1.39
C VAL A 78 -28.23 -13.85 2.91
N ASN A 79 -28.34 -15.02 3.56
CA ASN A 79 -28.28 -15.10 5.02
C ASN A 79 -26.93 -14.59 5.57
N LYS A 80 -26.91 -14.21 6.85
CA LYS A 80 -25.76 -13.56 7.49
C LYS A 80 -24.47 -14.36 7.35
N ASP A 81 -24.51 -15.67 7.62
CA ASP A 81 -23.33 -16.53 7.63
C ASP A 81 -22.74 -16.70 6.23
N SER A 82 -23.61 -16.89 5.23
CA SER A 82 -23.19 -16.99 3.83
C SER A 82 -22.60 -15.68 3.35
N LYS A 83 -23.18 -14.54 3.76
CA LYS A 83 -22.65 -13.20 3.46
C LYS A 83 -21.26 -13.01 4.06
N GLU A 84 -21.05 -13.43 5.31
CA GLU A 84 -19.76 -13.35 5.97
C GLU A 84 -18.70 -14.21 5.25
N ILE A 85 -19.02 -15.48 4.97
CA ILE A 85 -18.12 -16.41 4.28
C ILE A 85 -17.76 -15.88 2.89
N LEU A 86 -18.75 -15.41 2.11
CA LEU A 86 -18.50 -14.84 0.78
C LEU A 86 -17.62 -13.60 0.86
N GLY A 87 -17.88 -12.69 1.80
CA GLY A 87 -17.05 -11.51 2.03
C GLY A 87 -15.60 -11.89 2.37
N MET A 88 -15.40 -12.90 3.20
CA MET A 88 -14.08 -13.42 3.55
C MET A 88 -13.36 -14.03 2.34
N GLN A 89 -14.06 -14.85 1.55
CA GLN A 89 -13.51 -15.46 0.33
C GLN A 89 -13.07 -14.41 -0.69
N LEU A 90 -13.88 -13.37 -0.93
CA LEU A 90 -13.53 -12.27 -1.83
C LEU A 90 -12.31 -11.50 -1.34
N ASN A 91 -12.23 -11.22 -0.02
CA ASN A 91 -11.08 -10.55 0.57
C ASN A 91 -9.80 -11.38 0.43
N ASN A 92 -9.89 -12.69 0.68
CA ASN A 92 -8.76 -13.60 0.51
C ASN A 92 -8.32 -13.69 -0.96
N LYS A 93 -9.27 -13.67 -1.90
CA LYS A 93 -8.96 -13.64 -3.33
C LYS A 93 -8.22 -12.36 -3.71
N LEU A 94 -8.66 -11.21 -3.22
CA LEU A 94 -7.99 -9.92 -3.45
C LEU A 94 -6.56 -9.94 -2.89
N LYS A 95 -6.37 -10.40 -1.65
CA LYS A 95 -5.04 -10.54 -1.04
C LYS A 95 -4.11 -11.44 -1.85
N LEU A 96 -4.63 -12.54 -2.39
CA LEU A 96 -3.85 -13.45 -3.22
C LEU A 96 -3.44 -12.81 -4.56
N ILE A 97 -4.32 -12.02 -5.18
CA ILE A 97 -3.96 -11.25 -6.39
C ILE A 97 -2.84 -10.27 -6.05
N CYS A 98 -2.96 -9.53 -4.94
CA CYS A 98 -1.93 -8.60 -4.49
C CYS A 98 -0.57 -9.27 -4.22
N ALA A 99 -0.58 -10.45 -3.59
CA ALA A 99 0.66 -11.20 -3.37
C ALA A 99 1.34 -11.61 -4.69
N ARG A 100 0.56 -11.96 -5.72
CA ARG A 100 1.09 -12.31 -7.05
C ARG A 100 1.61 -11.10 -7.82
N VAL A 101 0.93 -9.96 -7.73
CA VAL A 101 1.41 -8.69 -8.28
C VAL A 101 2.77 -8.34 -7.69
N LYS A 102 2.89 -8.46 -6.36
CA LYS A 102 4.13 -8.23 -5.63
C LYS A 102 5.26 -9.16 -6.09
N ASP A 103 5.00 -10.46 -6.19
CA ASP A 103 5.95 -11.45 -6.72
C ASP A 103 6.40 -11.12 -8.15
N ALA A 104 5.46 -10.78 -9.04
CA ALA A 104 5.78 -10.38 -10.41
C ALA A 104 6.65 -9.12 -10.47
N SER A 105 6.37 -8.13 -9.61
CA SER A 105 7.19 -6.93 -9.50
C SER A 105 8.61 -7.27 -9.06
N PHE A 106 8.77 -8.14 -8.04
CA PHE A 106 10.10 -8.57 -7.58
C PHE A 106 10.88 -9.33 -8.64
N LYS A 107 10.26 -10.28 -9.35
CA LYS A 107 10.92 -11.02 -10.43
C LYS A 107 11.43 -10.11 -11.54
N ASN A 108 10.67 -9.07 -11.88
CA ASN A 108 11.12 -8.08 -12.86
C ASN A 108 12.30 -7.24 -12.34
N MET A 109 12.30 -6.87 -11.07
CA MET A 109 13.44 -6.17 -10.45
C MET A 109 14.69 -7.06 -10.40
N GLU A 110 14.54 -8.32 -10.02
CA GLU A 110 15.62 -9.31 -9.97
C GLU A 110 16.23 -9.52 -11.36
N LYS A 111 15.39 -9.75 -12.38
CA LYS A 111 15.84 -9.92 -13.77
C LYS A 111 16.66 -8.71 -14.24
N ARG A 112 16.18 -7.49 -14.01
CA ARG A 112 16.91 -6.27 -14.37
C ARG A 112 18.22 -6.11 -13.60
N SER A 113 18.25 -6.49 -12.33
CA SER A 113 19.49 -6.48 -11.54
C SER A 113 20.53 -7.44 -12.11
N GLN A 114 20.10 -8.63 -12.54
CA GLN A 114 20.98 -9.62 -13.17
C GLN A 114 21.50 -9.12 -14.53
N GLU A 115 20.63 -8.54 -15.36
CA GLU A 115 21.01 -7.93 -16.63
C GLU A 115 22.07 -6.84 -16.43
N ILE A 116 21.86 -5.93 -15.46
CA ILE A 116 22.83 -4.86 -15.16
C ILE A 116 24.17 -5.43 -14.65
N ASN A 117 24.15 -6.44 -13.79
CA ASN A 117 25.37 -7.06 -13.27
C ASN A 117 26.14 -7.87 -14.33
N SER A 118 25.51 -8.20 -15.45
CA SER A 118 26.12 -8.94 -16.56
C SER A 118 26.71 -8.05 -17.66
N LEU A 119 26.55 -6.72 -17.55
CA LEU A 119 27.16 -5.71 -18.43
C LEU A 119 28.57 -5.35 -17.96
#